data_AF-A0A661QBI9-F1
#
_entry.id   AF-A0A661QBI9-F1
#
_cell.length_a   1.000
_cell.length_b   1.000
_cell.length_c   1.000
_cell.angle_alpha   90.00
_cell.angle_beta   90.00
_cell.angle_gamma   90.00
#
_symmetry.space_group_name_H-M   'P 1'
#
loop_
_entity.id
_entity.type
_entity.pdbx_description
1 polymer ?
#
loop_
_entity_poly.entity_id
_entity_poly.type
_entity_poly.pdbx_seq_one_letter_code
_entity_poly.pdbx_strand_id
1 'polypeptide(L)'
;MSPKLVNIGFGNSVVSNRVVAIISPNAAPIKRLRDEAREERRLIDATQGRKTRSVIITDSNHVILSAIQSETIAQRFNPNFTVSKEDLE
;
A
#
# COMPACT_ATOMS: atom_id res chain seq x y z
N MET A 1 -13.28 13.05 -15.68
CA MET A 1 -13.67 12.15 -14.56
C MET A 1 -12.87 12.58 -13.35
N SER A 2 -13.50 12.79 -12.19
CA SER A 2 -12.77 13.12 -10.97
C SER A 2 -11.88 11.94 -10.54
N PRO A 3 -10.67 12.20 -9.99
CA PRO A 3 -9.79 11.13 -9.55
C PRO A 3 -10.47 10.33 -8.42
N LYS A 4 -10.58 9.02 -8.60
CA LYS A 4 -11.06 8.11 -7.54
C LYS A 4 -9.96 7.95 -6.51
N LEU A 5 -10.25 8.22 -5.24
CA LEU A 5 -9.32 8.04 -4.13
C LEU A 5 -9.60 6.73 -3.39
N VAL A 6 -8.54 6.08 -2.91
CA VAL A 6 -8.62 4.95 -1.99
C VAL A 6 -8.07 5.37 -0.64
N ASN A 7 -8.86 5.22 0.41
CA ASN A 7 -8.42 5.47 1.78
C ASN A 7 -7.42 4.41 2.24
N ILE A 8 -6.24 4.85 2.65
CA ILE A 8 -5.14 4.00 3.12
C ILE A 8 -4.87 4.19 4.62
N GLY A 9 -5.82 4.76 5.35
CA GLY A 9 -5.79 4.92 6.81
C GLY A 9 -5.46 6.33 7.31
N PHE A 10 -6.01 6.69 8.48
CA PHE A 10 -5.73 7.95 9.20
C PHE A 10 -5.89 9.23 8.36
N GLY A 11 -6.93 9.26 7.50
CA GLY A 11 -7.17 10.39 6.60
C GLY A 11 -6.28 10.42 5.35
N ASN A 12 -5.33 9.49 5.21
CA ASN A 12 -4.48 9.39 4.03
C ASN A 12 -5.21 8.65 2.90
N SER A 13 -5.01 9.12 1.67
CA SER A 13 -5.59 8.51 0.46
C SER A 13 -4.61 8.51 -0.69
N VAL A 14 -4.79 7.57 -1.61
CA VAL A 14 -4.00 7.45 -2.84
C VAL A 14 -4.91 7.51 -4.06
N VAL A 15 -4.37 7.97 -5.19
CA VAL A 15 -5.12 8.01 -6.45
C VAL A 15 -5.20 6.60 -7.03
N SER A 16 -6.42 6.07 -7.16
CA SER A 16 -6.65 4.65 -7.50
C SER A 16 -5.96 4.26 -8.81
N ASN A 17 -6.03 5.10 -9.85
CA ASN A 17 -5.48 4.80 -11.17
C ASN A 17 -3.94 4.86 -11.22
N ARG A 18 -3.27 5.26 -10.14
CA ARG A 18 -1.80 5.31 -10.05
C ARG A 18 -1.23 4.12 -9.28
N VAL A 19 -2.07 3.30 -8.65
CA VAL A 19 -1.62 2.14 -7.86
C VAL A 19 -1.34 0.97 -8.80
N VAL A 20 -0.12 0.44 -8.70
CA VAL A 20 0.33 -0.75 -9.44
C VAL A 20 0.21 -2.00 -8.57
N ALA A 21 0.51 -1.89 -7.27
CA ALA A 21 0.45 -3.03 -6.36
C ALA A 21 0.09 -2.61 -4.92
N ILE A 22 -0.59 -3.52 -4.21
CA ILE A 22 -0.88 -3.46 -2.77
C ILE A 22 -0.38 -4.78 -2.18
N ILE A 23 0.64 -4.74 -1.33
CA ILE A 23 1.36 -5.94 -0.87
C ILE A 23 1.65 -5.90 0.64
N SER A 24 1.88 -7.08 1.22
CA SER A 24 2.26 -7.19 2.62
C SER A 24 3.74 -6.81 2.84
N PRO A 25 4.10 -6.22 4.00
CA PRO A 25 5.46 -5.72 4.26
C PRO A 25 6.44 -6.79 4.75
N ASN A 26 6.00 -8.05 4.89
CA ASN A 26 6.71 -9.05 5.69
C ASN A 26 7.91 -9.69 4.98
N ALA A 27 7.84 -9.81 3.65
CA ALA A 27 8.87 -10.50 2.88
C ALA A 27 10.17 -9.68 2.79
N ALA A 28 11.32 -10.37 2.80
CA ALA A 28 12.64 -9.74 2.73
C ALA A 28 12.84 -8.82 1.49
N PRO A 29 12.33 -9.15 0.28
CA PRO A 29 12.38 -8.24 -0.86
C PRO A 29 11.64 -6.92 -0.62
N ILE A 30 10.56 -6.92 0.16
CA ILE A 30 9.75 -5.71 0.41
C ILE A 30 10.44 -4.80 1.42
N LYS A 31 11.15 -5.38 2.40
CA LYS A 31 12.03 -4.61 3.29
C LYS A 31 13.13 -3.90 2.48
N ARG A 32 13.77 -4.62 1.55
CA ARG A 32 14.77 -4.04 0.62
C ARG A 32 14.19 -2.92 -0.24
N LEU A 33 13.02 -3.14 -0.84
CA LEU A 33 12.32 -2.13 -1.65
C LEU A 33 12.03 -0.84 -0.87
N ARG A 34 11.59 -0.98 0.40
CA ARG A 34 11.34 0.18 1.27
C ARG A 34 12.62 0.96 1.55
N ASP A 35 13.70 0.25 1.84
CA ASP A 35 14.97 0.88 2.20
C ASP A 35 15.58 1.58 0.97
N GLU A 36 15.52 0.96 -0.22
CA GLU A 36 15.87 1.59 -1.51
C GLU A 36 15.02 2.84 -1.79
N ALA A 37 13.69 2.75 -1.66
CA ALA A 37 12.81 3.90 -1.87
C ALA A 37 13.08 5.04 -0.88
N ARG A 38 13.55 4.73 0.34
CA ARG A 38 13.97 5.75 1.32
C ARG A 38 15.23 6.46 0.86
N GLU A 39 16.24 5.70 0.44
CA GLU A 39 17.51 6.23 -0.08
C GLU A 39 17.29 7.12 -1.30
N GLU A 40 16.39 6.72 -2.19
CA GLU A 40 16.04 7.45 -3.40
C GLU A 40 14.98 8.57 -3.19
N ARG A 41 14.56 8.83 -1.95
CA ARG A 41 13.54 9.85 -1.62
C ARG A 41 12.18 9.65 -2.31
N ARG A 42 11.81 8.41 -2.61
CA ARG A 42 10.52 7.99 -3.17
C ARG A 42 9.59 7.32 -2.14
N LEU A 43 10.04 7.18 -0.90
CA LEU A 43 9.25 6.62 0.19
C LEU A 43 8.32 7.67 0.80
N ILE A 44 7.03 7.33 0.89
CA ILE A 44 6.01 8.12 1.59
C ILE A 44 5.53 7.32 2.80
N ASP A 45 5.64 7.89 3.99
CA ASP A 45 5.16 7.26 5.22
C ASP A 45 3.77 7.78 5.60
N ALA A 46 2.74 6.95 5.41
CA ALA A 46 1.36 7.22 5.82
C ALA A 46 0.94 6.39 7.07
N THR A 47 1.90 5.88 7.84
CA THR A 47 1.63 4.99 8.99
C THR A 47 1.23 5.74 10.26
N GLN A 48 1.50 7.04 10.35
CA GLN A 48 1.29 7.85 11.57
C GLN A 48 2.02 7.26 12.79
N GLY A 49 3.25 6.79 12.60
CA GLY A 49 4.09 6.21 13.66
C GLY A 49 3.67 4.80 14.10
N ARG A 50 2.72 4.17 13.40
CA ARG A 50 2.28 2.80 13.68
C ARG A 50 3.07 1.79 12.87
N LYS A 51 3.00 0.52 13.27
CA LYS A 51 3.60 -0.59 12.52
C LYS A 51 3.09 -0.61 11.07
N THR A 52 3.99 -0.63 10.10
CA THR A 52 3.66 -0.87 8.69
C THR A 52 2.96 -2.22 8.55
N ARG A 53 1.75 -2.22 7.98
CA ARG A 53 0.95 -3.41 7.69
C ARG A 53 0.70 -3.63 6.21
N SER A 54 0.99 -2.64 5.37
CA SER A 54 0.97 -2.77 3.91
C SER A 54 1.94 -1.80 3.25
N VAL A 55 2.29 -2.14 2.01
CA VAL A 55 3.07 -1.32 1.11
C VAL A 55 2.28 -1.16 -0.19
N ILE A 56 2.18 0.06 -0.67
CA ILE A 56 1.51 0.40 -1.93
C ILE A 56 2.57 0.93 -2.88
N ILE A 57 2.59 0.41 -4.11
CA ILE A 57 3.52 0.82 -5.16
C ILE A 57 2.73 1.58 -6.22
N THR A 58 3.22 2.76 -6.60
CA THR A 58 2.63 3.54 -7.68
C THR A 58 3.41 3.39 -8.99
N ASP A 59 2.77 3.76 -10.09
CA ASP A 59 3.37 3.85 -11.44
C ASP A 59 4.51 4.88 -11.55
N SER A 60 4.58 5.85 -10.63
CA SER A 60 5.71 6.77 -10.45
C SER A 60 6.83 6.18 -9.58
N ASN A 61 6.80 4.87 -9.34
CA ASN A 61 7.71 4.14 -8.46
C ASN A 61 7.75 4.70 -7.01
N HIS A 62 6.71 5.40 -6.55
CA HIS A 62 6.64 5.78 -5.14
C HIS A 62 6.21 4.57 -4.32
N VAL A 63 6.81 4.44 -3.14
CA VAL A 63 6.51 3.37 -2.18
C VAL A 63 5.82 4.01 -0.99
N ILE A 64 4.56 3.67 -0.78
CA ILE A 64 3.72 4.28 0.26
C ILE A 64 3.49 3.24 1.35
N LEU A 65 3.87 3.57 2.58
CA LEU A 65 3.68 2.72 3.75
C LEU A 65 2.35 3.04 4.42
N SER A 66 1.58 2.01 4.77
CA SER A 66 0.35 2.17 5.54
C SER A 66 0.32 1.23 6.75
N ALA A 67 -0.35 1.67 7.81
CA ALA A 67 -0.63 0.82 8.97
C ALA A 67 -1.94 0.02 8.86
N ILE A 68 -2.64 0.12 7.73
CA ILE A 68 -3.80 -0.70 7.39
C ILE A 68 -3.33 -1.97 6.68
N GLN A 69 -4.02 -3.08 6.91
CA GLN A 69 -3.74 -4.37 6.27
C GLN A 69 -3.90 -4.30 4.74
N SER A 70 -3.04 -5.02 4.01
CA SER A 70 -3.05 -5.07 2.54
C SER A 70 -4.42 -5.48 2.00
N GLU A 71 -5.04 -6.45 2.65
CA GLU A 71 -6.32 -7.05 2.28
C GLU A 71 -7.44 -6.01 2.39
N THR A 72 -7.44 -5.23 3.49
CA THR A 72 -8.41 -4.15 3.69
C THR A 72 -8.26 -3.06 2.63
N ILE A 73 -7.03 -2.70 2.25
CA ILE A 73 -6.80 -1.70 1.20
C ILE A 73 -7.20 -2.26 -0.16
N ALA A 74 -6.91 -3.53 -0.44
CA ALA A 74 -7.30 -4.21 -1.68
C ALA A 74 -8.83 -4.27 -1.84
N GLN A 75 -9.56 -4.58 -0.78
CA GLN A 75 -11.04 -4.53 -0.77
C GLN A 75 -11.57 -3.10 -1.00
N ARG A 76 -10.94 -2.08 -0.42
CA ARG A 76 -11.31 -0.67 -0.69
C ARG A 76 -11.00 -0.26 -2.13
N PHE A 77 -9.91 -0.78 -2.69
CA PHE A 77 -9.48 -0.52 -4.04
C PHE A 77 -10.45 -1.15 -5.06
N ASN A 78 -10.78 -2.42 -4.84
CA ASN A 78 -11.71 -3.19 -5.62
C ASN A 78 -12.69 -3.93 -4.68
N PRO A 79 -13.91 -3.42 -4.46
CA PRO A 79 -14.91 -4.03 -3.57
C PRO A 79 -15.31 -5.45 -3.95
N ASN A 80 -15.08 -5.87 -5.20
CA ASN A 80 -15.37 -7.22 -5.68
C ASN A 80 -14.17 -8.18 -5.52
N PHE A 81 -13.03 -7.69 -5.02
CA PHE A 81 -11.87 -8.52 -4.74
C PHE A 81 -12.14 -9.39 -3.51
N THR A 82 -12.14 -10.70 -3.72
CA THR A 82 -12.32 -11.69 -2.65
C THR A 82 -10.95 -12.26 -2.32
N VAL A 83 -10.56 -12.14 -1.05
CA VAL A 83 -9.36 -12.79 -0.52
C VAL A 83 -9.75 -14.20 -0.14
N SER A 84 -9.07 -15.21 -0.71
CA SER A 84 -9.31 -16.60 -0.31
C SER A 84 -8.71 -16.87 1.06
N LYS A 85 -9.17 -17.92 1.75
CA LYS A 85 -8.55 -18.33 3.03
C LYS A 85 -7.10 -18.76 2.84
N GLU A 86 -6.77 -19.33 1.68
CA GLU A 86 -5.42 -19.74 1.30
C GLU A 86 -4.48 -18.53 1.15
N ASP A 87 -4.99 -17.35 0.76
CA ASP A 87 -4.19 -16.12 0.67
C ASP A 87 -3.86 -15.48 2.04
N LEU A 88 -4.53 -15.93 3.11
CA LEU A 88 -4.37 -15.40 4.47
C LEU A 88 -3.45 -16.25 5.37
N GLU A 89 -3.10 -17.45 4.92
CA GLU A 89 -2.23 -18.42 5.62
C GLU A 89 -0.75 -18.25 5.23
#